data_AF-A0A8T0RNN4-F1
#
_entry.id   AF-A0A8T0RNN4-F1
#
_cell.length_a   1.000
_cell.length_b   1.000
_cell.length_c   1.000
_cell.angle_alpha   90.00
_cell.angle_beta   90.00
_cell.angle_gamma   90.00
#
_symmetry.space_group_name_H-M   'P 1'
#
loop_
_entity.id
_entity.type
_entity.pdbx_description
1 polymer ?
#
loop_
_entity_poly.entity_id
_entity_poly.type
_entity_poly.pdbx_seq_one_letter_code
_entity_poly.pdbx_strand_id
1 'polypeptide(L)'
;MPVRVVDTATPSSQPSPGQETNSVHPSPPSCSLLSAGRCFAGTQNVSSLQKDEAWKVNVRIHGCDLEQGYLCGTMEALNVPLADTPVLTFWEGEIVDAKNYTFFTGKWEASPEDDIRHWSKFPSFTPLLSQVETDGGKSLDLSNYPHIFMRWKEQYFVNVGVDCGLTIAGFYYVCFSCSDGSISGFYYDPSSRMTWEQIH
;
A
#
# COMPACT_ATOMS: atom_id res chain seq x y z
N MET A 1 -18.14 11.56 -23.55
CA MET A 1 -18.16 10.45 -24.53
C MET A 1 -16.89 9.63 -24.31
N PRO A 2 -16.95 8.39 -23.80
CA PRO A 2 -15.75 7.59 -23.64
C PRO A 2 -15.50 6.74 -24.88
N VAL A 3 -14.28 6.84 -25.40
CA VAL A 3 -13.74 6.07 -26.51
C VAL A 3 -13.38 4.68 -25.99
N ARG A 4 -14.01 3.65 -26.58
CA ARG A 4 -13.66 2.24 -26.42
C ARG A 4 -12.53 1.90 -27.39
N VAL A 5 -11.50 1.21 -26.90
CA VAL A 5 -10.54 0.52 -27.77
C VAL A 5 -11.04 -0.92 -27.95
N VAL A 6 -11.18 -1.31 -29.21
CA VAL A 6 -11.69 -2.59 -29.71
C VAL A 6 -10.49 -3.48 -30.05
N ASP A 7 -10.48 -4.71 -29.54
CA ASP A 7 -9.67 -5.78 -30.12
C ASP A 7 -10.47 -6.49 -31.21
N THR A 8 -9.91 -6.47 -32.43
CA THR A 8 -10.45 -7.08 -33.64
C THR A 8 -10.40 -8.61 -33.58
N ALA A 9 -11.56 -9.23 -33.80
CA ALA A 9 -11.76 -10.68 -33.96
C ALA A 9 -11.59 -11.13 -35.42
N THR A 10 -11.30 -12.43 -35.67
CA THR A 10 -11.97 -13.28 -36.69
C THR A 10 -11.57 -14.78 -36.59
N PRO A 11 -12.31 -15.77 -37.17
CA PRO A 11 -13.19 -16.63 -36.37
C PRO A 11 -13.11 -18.16 -36.66
N SER A 12 -14.04 -18.89 -36.01
CA SER A 12 -14.72 -20.15 -36.43
C SER A 12 -14.22 -21.50 -35.92
N SER A 13 -15.02 -22.14 -35.04
CA SER A 13 -15.89 -23.31 -35.35
C SER A 13 -16.64 -23.80 -34.09
N GLN A 14 -17.85 -24.33 -34.27
CA GLN A 14 -18.80 -24.79 -33.25
C GLN A 14 -19.33 -26.18 -33.68
N PRO A 15 -20.10 -26.94 -32.86
CA PRO A 15 -19.76 -27.67 -31.62
C PRO A 15 -20.01 -29.21 -31.74
N SER A 16 -19.69 -29.99 -30.69
CA SER A 16 -20.39 -31.26 -30.38
C SER A 16 -20.23 -31.66 -28.89
N PRO A 17 -21.18 -32.44 -28.31
CA PRO A 17 -21.43 -32.47 -26.87
C PRO A 17 -20.85 -33.73 -26.20
N GLY A 18 -20.36 -33.59 -24.97
CA GLY A 18 -20.15 -34.74 -24.10
C GLY A 18 -19.06 -34.56 -23.04
N GLN A 19 -19.43 -34.98 -21.83
CA GLN A 19 -18.59 -35.38 -20.70
C GLN A 19 -18.18 -34.31 -19.69
N GLU A 20 -18.86 -34.44 -18.55
CA GLU A 20 -18.49 -34.01 -17.21
C GLU A 20 -17.02 -34.31 -16.91
N THR A 21 -16.26 -33.28 -16.54
CA THR A 21 -15.03 -33.44 -15.75
C THR A 21 -14.87 -32.22 -14.84
N ASN A 22 -14.89 -32.45 -13.54
CA ASN A 22 -14.34 -31.64 -12.45
C ASN A 22 -14.11 -30.16 -12.76
N SER A 23 -15.10 -29.33 -12.44
CA SER A 23 -14.86 -27.90 -12.21
C SER A 23 -13.98 -27.76 -10.97
N VAL A 24 -12.67 -27.72 -11.19
CA VAL A 24 -11.73 -27.05 -10.30
C VAL A 24 -12.31 -25.66 -10.09
N HIS A 25 -12.79 -25.40 -8.86
CA HIS A 25 -13.14 -24.05 -8.46
C HIS A 25 -11.90 -23.18 -8.66
N PRO A 26 -11.95 -22.11 -9.47
CA PRO A 26 -10.91 -21.11 -9.39
C PRO A 26 -11.08 -20.45 -8.03
N SER A 27 -10.18 -20.73 -7.09
CA SER A 27 -9.99 -19.87 -5.94
C SER A 27 -9.83 -18.44 -6.45
N PRO A 28 -10.50 -17.43 -5.87
CA PRO A 28 -10.32 -16.05 -6.31
C PRO A 28 -8.82 -15.69 -6.22
N PRO A 29 -8.31 -14.86 -7.15
CA PRO A 29 -6.88 -14.69 -7.30
C PRO A 29 -6.33 -14.05 -6.03
N SER A 30 -5.44 -14.75 -5.35
CA SER A 30 -4.45 -14.15 -4.44
C SER A 30 -3.92 -12.88 -5.11
N CYS A 31 -4.06 -11.75 -4.43
CA CYS A 31 -3.78 -10.36 -4.83
C CYS A 31 -2.61 -10.15 -5.84
N SER A 32 -2.76 -10.55 -7.10
CA SER A 32 -1.66 -10.65 -8.07
C SER A 32 -1.05 -9.29 -8.48
N LEU A 33 -1.79 -8.22 -8.19
CA LEU A 33 -1.40 -6.84 -8.44
C LEU A 33 -0.31 -6.35 -7.48
N LEU A 34 -0.15 -7.00 -6.31
CA LEU A 34 0.95 -6.75 -5.39
C LEU A 34 2.06 -7.78 -5.64
N SER A 35 2.94 -7.49 -6.60
CA SER A 35 4.04 -8.39 -6.99
C SER A 35 5.29 -7.61 -7.37
N ALA A 36 6.45 -8.28 -7.26
CA ALA A 36 7.73 -7.71 -7.67
C ALA A 36 7.69 -7.23 -9.14
N GLY A 37 8.30 -6.07 -9.39
CA GLY A 37 8.33 -5.39 -10.69
C GLY A 37 7.14 -4.47 -10.96
N ARG A 38 6.08 -4.52 -10.14
CA ARG A 38 4.93 -3.61 -10.27
C ARG A 38 5.34 -2.18 -9.92
N CYS A 39 4.76 -1.24 -10.66
CA CYS A 39 4.98 0.18 -10.51
C CYS A 39 3.64 0.88 -10.36
N PHE A 40 3.60 1.86 -9.45
CA PHE A 40 2.43 2.65 -9.13
C PHE A 40 2.83 4.13 -9.21
N ALA A 41 1.93 4.97 -9.67
CA ALA A 41 2.13 6.40 -9.76
C ALA A 41 0.95 7.09 -9.07
N GLY A 42 1.26 8.11 -8.29
CA GLY A 42 0.31 8.71 -7.37
C GLY A 42 0.73 10.11 -6.93
N THR A 43 0.07 10.59 -5.90
CA THR A 43 0.39 11.89 -5.28
C THR A 43 0.43 11.78 -3.78
N GLN A 44 1.41 12.42 -3.16
CA GLN A 44 1.49 12.65 -1.72
C GLN A 44 1.11 14.10 -1.43
N ASN A 45 0.02 14.28 -0.69
CA ASN A 45 -0.40 15.59 -0.22
C ASN A 45 0.33 15.88 1.09
N VAL A 46 1.10 16.96 1.11
CA VAL A 46 1.83 17.44 2.29
C VAL A 46 1.14 18.73 2.74
N SER A 47 0.35 18.65 3.81
CA SER A 47 -0.22 19.83 4.45
C SER A 47 0.68 20.32 5.58
N SER A 48 1.32 21.46 5.34
CA SER A 48 1.97 22.25 6.38
C SER A 48 1.05 23.39 6.82
N LEU A 49 1.27 23.94 8.03
CA LEU A 49 0.52 25.12 8.54
C LEU A 49 0.55 26.34 7.61
N GLN A 50 1.41 26.36 6.58
CA GLN A 50 1.62 27.50 5.69
C GLN A 50 1.27 27.21 4.23
N LYS A 51 1.18 25.94 3.82
CA LYS A 51 0.97 25.57 2.41
C LYS A 51 0.54 24.11 2.27
N ASP A 52 -0.45 23.90 1.41
CA ASP A 52 -0.79 22.59 0.85
C ASP A 52 0.05 22.37 -0.41
N GLU A 53 0.81 21.28 -0.43
CA GLU A 53 1.55 20.84 -1.61
C GLU A 53 1.15 19.41 -1.97
N ALA A 54 1.11 19.12 -3.27
CA ALA A 54 0.90 17.77 -3.78
C ALA A 54 2.13 17.38 -4.61
N TRP A 55 2.90 16.43 -4.10
CA TRP A 55 4.07 15.91 -4.80
C TRP A 55 3.69 14.67 -5.57
N LYS A 56 4.18 14.54 -6.81
CA LYS A 56 4.01 13.29 -7.56
C LYS A 56 4.93 12.26 -6.95
N VAL A 57 4.44 11.03 -6.81
CA VAL A 57 5.20 9.92 -6.25
C VAL A 57 5.11 8.71 -7.17
N ASN A 58 6.24 8.09 -7.46
CA ASN A 58 6.30 6.79 -8.13
C ASN A 58 6.79 5.73 -7.15
N VAL A 59 6.07 4.62 -7.04
CA VAL A 59 6.46 3.47 -6.21
C VAL A 59 6.80 2.30 -7.10
N ARG A 60 7.89 1.61 -6.79
CA ARG A 60 8.26 0.33 -7.43
C ARG A 60 8.41 -0.74 -6.36
N ILE A 61 7.73 -1.86 -6.55
CA ILE A 61 7.89 -3.05 -5.72
C ILE A 61 9.09 -3.85 -6.26
N HIS A 62 10.09 -4.10 -5.42
CA HIS A 62 11.27 -4.91 -5.77
C HIS A 62 11.11 -6.36 -5.33
N GLY A 63 10.55 -6.58 -4.14
CA GLY A 63 10.34 -7.91 -3.56
C GLY A 63 9.05 -7.97 -2.76
N CYS A 64 8.42 -9.15 -2.73
CA CYS A 64 7.23 -9.42 -1.94
C CYS A 64 7.25 -10.90 -1.52
N ASP A 65 7.27 -11.14 -0.22
CA ASP A 65 7.21 -12.44 0.43
C ASP A 65 6.01 -12.43 1.40
N LEU A 66 4.88 -12.94 0.91
CA LEU A 66 3.64 -13.00 1.69
C LEU A 66 3.74 -13.98 2.87
N GLU A 67 4.63 -14.97 2.81
CA GLU A 67 4.76 -15.97 3.88
C GLU A 67 5.44 -15.38 5.11
N GLN A 68 6.43 -14.52 4.89
CA GLN A 68 7.15 -13.77 5.92
C GLN A 68 6.51 -12.42 6.25
N GLY A 69 5.44 -12.05 5.55
CA GLY A 69 4.76 -10.77 5.73
C GLY A 69 5.66 -9.58 5.34
N TYR A 70 6.52 -9.75 4.33
CA TYR A 70 7.53 -8.78 3.93
C TYR A 70 7.31 -8.29 2.50
N LEU A 71 7.66 -7.03 2.25
CA LEU A 71 7.86 -6.50 0.92
C LEU A 71 8.86 -5.36 0.96
N CYS A 72 9.44 -5.01 -0.17
CA CYS A 72 10.32 -3.86 -0.26
C CYS A 72 10.26 -3.21 -1.64
N GLY A 73 10.74 -1.97 -1.70
CA GLY A 73 10.60 -1.16 -2.88
C GLY A 73 11.39 0.12 -2.82
N THR A 74 11.19 0.93 -3.85
CA THR A 74 11.65 2.32 -3.86
C THR A 74 10.48 3.25 -4.05
N MET A 75 10.57 4.43 -3.45
CA MET A 75 9.63 5.53 -3.63
C MET A 75 10.39 6.73 -4.18
N GLU A 76 9.89 7.30 -5.27
CA GLU A 76 10.47 8.46 -5.94
C GLU A 76 9.51 9.65 -5.77
N ALA A 77 9.91 10.67 -5.03
CA ALA A 77 9.18 11.92 -4.89
C ALA A 77 9.69 12.95 -5.90
N LEU A 78 8.77 13.47 -6.73
CA LEU A 78 9.07 14.45 -7.78
C LEU A 78 8.62 15.85 -7.35
N ASN A 79 9.37 16.86 -7.80
CA ASN A 79 9.12 18.29 -7.55
C ASN A 79 9.17 18.68 -6.06
N VAL A 80 10.05 18.03 -5.30
CA VAL A 80 10.36 18.44 -3.92
C VAL A 80 10.98 19.84 -3.95
N PRO A 81 10.45 20.84 -3.21
CA PRO A 81 10.81 22.26 -3.39
C PRO A 81 12.30 22.60 -3.26
N LEU A 82 13.06 21.80 -2.51
CA LEU A 82 14.48 22.02 -2.22
C LEU A 82 15.42 21.04 -2.92
N ALA A 83 14.89 20.16 -3.78
CA ALA A 83 15.70 19.16 -4.48
C ALA A 83 15.80 19.47 -5.99
N ASP A 84 17.02 19.54 -6.50
CA ASP A 84 17.29 19.74 -7.93
C ASP A 84 16.92 18.52 -8.79
N THR A 85 16.75 17.36 -8.15
CA THR A 85 16.40 16.08 -8.78
C THR A 85 15.33 15.35 -7.96
N PRO A 86 14.56 14.42 -8.55
CA PRO A 86 13.64 13.58 -7.79
C PRO A 86 14.35 12.89 -6.62
N VAL A 87 13.71 12.83 -5.46
CA VAL A 87 14.26 12.18 -4.28
C VAL A 87 13.81 10.72 -4.26
N LEU A 88 14.76 9.79 -4.30
CA LEU A 88 14.51 8.37 -4.29
C LEU A 88 14.88 7.77 -2.93
N THR A 89 13.97 7.03 -2.31
CA THR A 89 14.18 6.33 -1.05
C THR A 89 13.96 4.84 -1.21
N PHE A 90 14.72 4.04 -0.48
CA PHE A 90 14.45 2.61 -0.33
C PHE A 90 13.61 2.40 0.93
N TRP A 91 12.63 1.51 0.83
CA TRP A 91 11.73 1.19 1.93
C TRP A 91 11.51 -0.31 2.07
N GLU A 92 11.23 -0.71 3.31
CA GLU A 92 10.80 -2.05 3.68
C GLU A 92 9.40 -1.99 4.26
N GLY A 93 8.62 -3.03 3.99
CA GLY A 93 7.21 -3.11 4.30
C GLY A 93 6.88 -4.34 5.13
N GLU A 94 5.95 -4.16 6.06
CA GLU A 94 5.31 -5.24 6.81
C GLU A 94 3.88 -5.44 6.30
N ILE A 95 3.48 -6.68 6.08
CA ILE A 95 2.12 -7.06 5.71
C ILE A 95 1.38 -7.46 6.99
N VAL A 96 0.27 -6.80 7.27
CA VAL A 96 -0.61 -7.13 8.40
C VAL A 96 -1.46 -8.33 8.03
N ASP A 97 -1.13 -9.48 8.61
CA ASP A 97 -1.69 -10.79 8.25
C ASP A 97 -2.17 -11.60 9.46
N ALA A 98 -2.13 -11.01 10.67
CA ALA A 98 -2.43 -11.65 11.95
C ALA A 98 -1.51 -12.84 12.35
N LYS A 99 -0.50 -13.16 11.53
CA LYS A 99 0.48 -14.23 11.76
C LYS A 99 1.86 -13.66 12.08
N ASN A 100 2.42 -12.90 11.15
CA ASN A 100 3.71 -12.24 11.27
C ASN A 100 3.53 -10.87 11.94
N TYR A 101 2.47 -10.15 11.55
CA TYR A 101 2.21 -8.81 12.06
C TYR A 101 0.73 -8.54 12.34
N THR A 102 0.49 -7.82 13.44
CA THR A 102 -0.84 -7.37 13.87
C THR A 102 -1.09 -5.91 13.45
N PHE A 103 -2.30 -5.39 13.70
CA PHE A 103 -2.61 -3.98 13.45
C PHE A 103 -1.95 -3.05 14.47
N PHE A 104 -1.65 -3.51 15.68
CA PHE A 104 -0.80 -2.77 16.61
C PHE A 104 0.67 -2.87 16.21
N THR A 105 1.32 -1.72 16.04
CA THR A 105 2.67 -1.59 15.51
C THR A 105 3.72 -1.97 16.55
N GLY A 106 3.59 -1.50 17.79
CA GLY A 106 4.49 -1.84 18.90
C GLY A 106 5.93 -1.36 18.74
N LYS A 107 6.20 -0.49 17.76
CA LYS A 107 7.50 0.13 17.45
C LYS A 107 7.29 1.46 16.73
N TRP A 108 8.40 2.14 16.39
CA TRP A 108 8.38 3.45 15.73
C TRP A 108 7.55 4.50 16.48
N GLU A 109 7.52 4.37 17.81
CA GLU A 109 6.79 5.23 18.75
C GLU A 109 5.27 5.31 18.53
N ALA A 110 4.70 4.47 17.65
CA ALA A 110 3.26 4.37 17.48
C ALA A 110 2.61 3.61 18.64
N SER A 111 1.73 4.30 19.37
CA SER A 111 0.89 3.66 20.39
C SER A 111 -0.32 2.95 19.75
N PRO A 112 -0.98 2.02 20.46
CA PRO A 112 -2.22 1.41 19.98
C PRO A 112 -3.31 2.44 19.62
N GLU A 113 -3.39 3.55 20.35
CA GLU A 113 -4.32 4.64 20.05
C GLU A 113 -3.97 5.37 18.75
N ASP A 114 -2.68 5.55 18.46
CA ASP A 114 -2.22 6.10 17.19
C ASP A 114 -2.51 5.12 16.04
N ASP A 115 -2.27 3.82 16.24
CA ASP A 115 -2.60 2.76 15.28
C ASP A 115 -4.09 2.80 14.93
N ILE A 116 -4.98 2.75 15.92
CA ILE A 116 -6.44 2.81 15.70
C ILE A 116 -6.82 4.09 14.95
N ARG A 117 -6.26 5.24 15.34
CA ARG A 117 -6.54 6.52 14.68
C ARG A 117 -6.15 6.52 13.20
N HIS A 118 -5.03 5.90 12.85
CA HIS A 118 -4.55 5.86 11.46
C HIS A 118 -5.28 4.82 10.64
N TRP A 119 -5.43 3.60 11.14
CA TRP A 119 -6.15 2.54 10.45
C TRP A 119 -7.61 2.92 10.18
N SER A 120 -8.26 3.63 11.11
CA SER A 120 -9.65 4.11 10.95
C SER A 120 -9.84 5.12 9.83
N LYS A 121 -8.76 5.67 9.24
CA LYS A 121 -8.85 6.54 8.05
C LYS A 121 -9.17 5.73 6.78
N PHE A 122 -8.91 4.42 6.77
CA PHE A 122 -9.27 3.56 5.66
C PHE A 122 -10.71 3.04 5.83
N PRO A 123 -11.63 3.28 4.89
CA PRO A 123 -12.99 2.73 4.96
C PRO A 123 -13.00 1.19 5.00
N SER A 124 -12.00 0.55 4.38
CA SER A 124 -11.78 -0.89 4.43
C SER A 124 -11.40 -1.39 5.82
N PHE A 125 -10.99 -0.55 6.76
CA PHE A 125 -10.67 -0.97 8.13
C PHE A 125 -11.90 -1.03 9.04
N THR A 126 -12.96 -0.26 8.74
CA THR A 126 -14.15 -0.14 9.59
C THR A 126 -14.74 -1.49 10.05
N PRO A 127 -14.87 -2.52 9.19
CA PRO A 127 -15.39 -3.82 9.62
C PRO A 127 -14.50 -4.58 10.61
N LEU A 128 -13.21 -4.22 10.69
CA LEU A 128 -12.20 -4.89 11.51
C LEU A 128 -12.02 -4.25 12.88
N LEU A 129 -12.43 -2.97 13.02
CA LEU A 129 -12.14 -2.11 14.17
C LEU A 129 -12.39 -2.78 15.53
N SER A 130 -13.58 -3.33 15.75
CA SER A 130 -13.94 -3.92 17.05
C SER A 130 -13.03 -5.08 17.47
N GLN A 131 -12.62 -5.92 16.50
CA GLN A 131 -11.71 -7.02 16.79
C GLN A 131 -10.29 -6.50 17.05
N VAL A 132 -9.86 -5.49 16.29
CA VAL A 132 -8.55 -4.87 16.47
C VAL A 132 -8.43 -4.17 17.83
N GLU A 133 -9.47 -3.47 18.29
CA GLU A 133 -9.50 -2.90 19.64
C GLU A 133 -9.40 -3.97 20.73
N THR A 134 -9.93 -5.17 20.47
CA THR A 134 -9.95 -6.27 21.44
C THR A 134 -8.60 -6.97 21.57
N ASP A 135 -7.93 -7.29 20.45
CA ASP A 135 -6.71 -8.11 20.48
C ASP A 135 -5.61 -7.70 19.49
N GLY A 136 -5.72 -6.53 18.86
CA GLY A 136 -4.82 -6.06 17.81
C GLY A 136 -5.07 -6.73 16.45
N GLY A 137 -6.16 -7.47 16.29
CA GLY A 137 -6.53 -8.17 15.07
C GLY A 137 -5.94 -9.58 14.98
N LYS A 138 -5.49 -10.16 16.09
CA LYS A 138 -4.86 -11.50 16.13
C LYS A 138 -5.81 -12.63 15.76
N SER A 139 -7.10 -12.43 15.97
CA SER A 139 -8.15 -13.40 15.64
C SER A 139 -8.84 -13.13 14.30
N LEU A 140 -8.39 -12.13 13.54
CA LEU A 140 -8.95 -11.85 12.21
C LEU A 140 -8.47 -12.87 11.19
N ASP A 141 -9.38 -13.31 10.33
CA ASP A 141 -9.05 -14.01 9.09
C ASP A 141 -8.98 -13.00 7.94
N LEU A 142 -7.75 -12.69 7.51
CA LEU A 142 -7.49 -11.75 6.41
C LEU A 142 -7.26 -12.47 5.06
N SER A 143 -7.31 -13.80 5.02
CA SER A 143 -6.92 -14.59 3.84
C SER A 143 -7.75 -14.27 2.58
N ASN A 144 -9.04 -13.95 2.79
CA ASN A 144 -9.99 -13.61 1.72
C ASN A 144 -10.44 -12.14 1.79
N TYR A 145 -9.78 -11.31 2.60
CA TYR A 145 -10.13 -9.91 2.71
C TYR A 145 -9.72 -9.17 1.42
N PRO A 146 -10.58 -8.31 0.84
CA PRO A 146 -10.30 -7.67 -0.46
C PRO A 146 -9.19 -6.60 -0.41
N HIS A 147 -8.66 -6.31 0.79
CA HIS A 147 -7.61 -5.33 1.00
C HIS A 147 -6.46 -5.93 1.80
N ILE A 148 -5.24 -5.50 1.46
CA ILE A 148 -4.03 -5.82 2.21
C ILE A 148 -3.60 -4.56 2.96
N PHE A 149 -3.47 -4.68 4.27
CA PHE A 149 -2.94 -3.62 5.12
C PHE A 149 -1.45 -3.82 5.31
N MET A 150 -0.68 -2.74 5.24
CA MET A 150 0.78 -2.77 5.33
C MET A 150 1.32 -1.56 6.09
N ARG A 151 2.55 -1.67 6.59
CA ARG A 151 3.32 -0.52 7.05
C ARG A 151 4.60 -0.40 6.27
N TRP A 152 4.88 0.76 5.68
CA TRP A 152 6.11 0.99 4.90
C TRP A 152 7.04 1.94 5.64
N LYS A 153 8.27 1.49 5.87
CA LYS A 153 9.33 2.26 6.53
C LYS A 153 10.46 2.51 5.56
N GLU A 154 10.66 3.79 5.21
CA GLU A 154 11.83 4.25 4.48
C GLU A 154 13.08 4.06 5.34
N GLN A 155 14.13 3.49 4.74
CA GLN A 155 15.37 3.12 5.40
C GLN A 155 16.49 4.13 5.10
N TYR A 156 16.62 4.53 3.84
CA TYR A 156 17.67 5.46 3.39
C TYR A 156 17.32 6.12 2.07
N PHE A 157 17.94 7.27 1.82
CA PHE A 157 17.97 7.95 0.53
C PHE A 157 18.92 7.21 -0.42
N VAL A 158 18.50 7.02 -1.67
CA VAL A 158 19.27 6.27 -2.68
C VAL A 158 20.17 7.19 -3.49
N ASN A 159 19.68 8.36 -3.89
CA ASN A 159 20.35 9.26 -4.83
C ASN A 159 20.69 10.65 -4.27
N VAL A 160 20.27 10.95 -3.04
CA VAL A 160 20.53 12.24 -2.38
C VAL A 160 21.08 12.02 -0.97
N GLY A 161 21.72 13.06 -0.42
CA GLY A 161 22.12 13.08 0.97
C GLY A 161 20.97 13.41 1.93
N VAL A 162 21.22 13.28 3.23
CA VAL A 162 20.24 13.59 4.30
C VAL A 162 19.84 15.07 4.34
N ASP A 163 20.62 15.95 3.71
CA ASP A 163 20.40 17.40 3.70
C ASP A 163 19.43 17.87 2.58
N CYS A 164 18.71 16.95 1.93
CA CYS A 164 17.76 17.28 0.85
C CYS A 164 16.46 17.95 1.33
N GLY A 165 16.31 18.20 2.63
CA GLY A 165 15.16 18.89 3.21
C GLY A 165 13.91 18.02 3.41
N LEU A 166 14.02 16.71 3.19
CA LEU A 166 12.97 15.72 3.52
C LEU A 166 13.36 14.89 4.73
N THR A 167 12.36 14.50 5.52
CA THR A 167 12.52 13.51 6.59
C THR A 167 11.95 12.17 6.15
N ILE A 168 12.62 11.11 6.55
CA ILE A 168 12.18 9.71 6.41
C ILE A 168 12.10 9.01 7.77
N ALA A 169 12.00 9.79 8.86
CA ALA A 169 12.06 9.27 10.22
C ALA A 169 10.83 8.40 10.57
N GLY A 170 9.66 8.79 10.08
CA GLY A 170 8.39 8.11 10.27
C GLY A 170 8.20 6.90 9.35
N PHE A 171 6.95 6.46 9.25
CA PHE A 171 6.50 5.36 8.40
C PHE A 171 5.09 5.63 7.86
N TYR A 172 4.67 4.84 6.88
CA TYR A 172 3.34 4.93 6.29
C TYR A 172 2.47 3.77 6.76
N TYR A 173 1.25 4.07 7.19
CA TYR A 173 0.15 3.10 7.18
C TYR A 173 -0.38 3.00 5.77
N VAL A 174 -0.54 1.80 5.22
CA VAL A 174 -0.87 1.58 3.81
C VAL A 174 -2.00 0.57 3.67
N CYS A 175 -2.93 0.84 2.76
CA CYS A 175 -4.00 -0.06 2.35
C CYS A 175 -3.91 -0.27 0.84
N PHE A 176 -3.89 -1.54 0.42
CA PHE A 176 -3.86 -1.94 -0.97
C PHE A 176 -5.15 -2.66 -1.34
N SER A 177 -5.78 -2.26 -2.44
CA SER A 177 -6.98 -2.92 -2.97
C SER A 177 -6.59 -4.02 -3.95
N CYS A 178 -7.00 -5.25 -3.66
CA CYS A 178 -6.72 -6.39 -4.54
C CYS A 178 -7.57 -6.42 -5.81
N SER A 179 -8.63 -5.62 -5.89
CA SER A 179 -9.55 -5.60 -7.03
C SER A 179 -9.01 -4.75 -8.19
N ASP A 180 -8.38 -3.63 -7.88
CA ASP A 180 -7.93 -2.63 -8.87
C ASP A 180 -6.47 -2.20 -8.71
N GLY A 181 -5.80 -2.61 -7.64
CA GLY A 181 -4.40 -2.29 -7.38
C GLY A 181 -4.19 -0.87 -6.84
N SER A 182 -5.25 -0.19 -6.39
CA SER A 182 -5.11 1.12 -5.75
C SER A 182 -4.34 1.01 -4.43
N ILE A 183 -3.49 2.01 -4.18
CA ILE A 183 -2.73 2.18 -2.94
C ILE A 183 -3.24 3.43 -2.26
N SER A 184 -3.56 3.34 -0.97
CA SER A 184 -3.80 4.51 -0.14
C SER A 184 -2.87 4.46 1.05
N GLY A 185 -2.30 5.61 1.43
CA GLY A 185 -1.36 5.65 2.54
C GLY A 185 -1.50 6.90 3.40
N PHE A 186 -1.13 6.78 4.67
CA PHE A 186 -1.01 7.90 5.60
C PHE A 186 0.35 7.88 6.30
N TYR A 187 1.11 8.95 6.17
CA TYR A 187 2.37 9.11 6.88
C TYR A 187 2.13 9.37 8.37
N TYR A 188 2.97 8.77 9.21
CA TYR A 188 3.04 8.97 10.64
C TYR A 188 4.47 9.22 11.07
N ASP A 189 4.68 10.32 11.77
CA ASP A 189 5.93 10.68 12.42
C ASP A 189 5.60 11.39 13.75
N PRO A 190 6.00 10.83 14.90
CA PRO A 190 5.69 11.38 16.23
C PRO A 190 6.32 12.77 16.45
N SER A 191 7.40 13.08 15.73
CA SER A 191 8.12 14.35 15.80
C SER A 191 7.58 15.40 14.83
N SER A 192 6.83 14.97 13.82
CA SER A 192 6.25 15.90 12.85
C SER A 192 5.13 16.70 13.50
N ARG A 193 5.28 18.03 13.49
CA ARG A 193 4.19 18.97 13.81
C ARG A 193 3.20 19.13 12.65
N MET A 194 3.37 18.34 11.59
CA MET A 194 2.62 18.42 10.35
C MET A 194 1.36 17.56 10.43
N THR A 195 0.23 18.19 10.17
CA THR A 195 -1.06 17.52 10.05
C THR A 195 -1.08 16.75 8.74
N TRP A 196 -0.98 15.42 8.82
CA TRP A 196 -1.46 14.39 7.89
C TRP A 196 -1.07 14.46 6.42
N GLU A 197 -0.28 13.47 5.97
CA GLU A 197 0.01 13.27 4.55
C GLU A 197 -0.79 12.09 4.00
N GLN A 198 -1.38 12.25 2.81
CA GLN A 198 -2.17 11.21 2.14
C GLN A 198 -1.54 10.86 0.79
N ILE A 199 -1.30 9.57 0.56
CA ILE A 199 -0.89 9.02 -0.73
C ILE A 199 -2.14 8.47 -1.43
N HIS A 200 -2.37 8.91 -2.68
CA HIS A 200 -3.38 8.39 -3.62
C HIS A 200 -2.71 7.68 -4.79
#